data_AF-A0A5C8KUK1-F1
#
_entry.id   AF-A0A5C8KUK1-F1
#
_cell.length_a   1.000
_cell.length_b   1.000
_cell.length_c   1.000
_cell.angle_alpha   90.00
_cell.angle_beta   90.00
_cell.angle_gamma   90.00
#
_symmetry.space_group_name_H-M   'P 1'
#
loop_
_entity.id
_entity.type
_entity.pdbx_description
1 polymer ?
#
loop_
_entity_poly.entity_id
_entity_poly.type
_entity_poly.pdbx_seq_one_letter_code
_entity_poly.pdbx_strand_id
1 'polypeptide(L)'
;MGGGGDTGGDPAGVLVLAAQHGARVRRHRPGRQRRHRHHACPQRALPRCRALDLRLAETRATEASAWNRLLALWLLRADEVDAEQAAQCPPEIIPGIYCLRSRGNLDKLAAIGRPVIVPLRGESGTSWAVLLGVDVLRVRLGMGGDSFDIDRRQLERIWNGDFVALWKAQPWLDLPLRRGDRGPGMDWLHTQLLGSGQLAPLVGPAQYDDDVVAAVRRLQTAHGLQPDGILGLETLLALTGEGEDGPLLRRRL
;
A
#
# COMPACT_ATOMS: atom_id res chain seq x y z
N MET A 1 31.19 -43.57 -43.70
CA MET A 1 30.53 -43.41 -45.01
C MET A 1 30.49 -41.91 -45.26
N GLY A 2 31.49 -41.33 -45.94
CA GLY A 2 31.68 -41.41 -47.39
C GLY A 2 30.88 -40.25 -47.99
N GLY A 3 31.51 -39.10 -48.28
CA GLY A 3 32.10 -38.80 -49.60
C GLY A 3 30.99 -38.19 -50.49
N GLY A 4 31.08 -37.00 -51.09
CA GLY A 4 32.20 -36.39 -51.81
C GLY A 4 31.73 -36.14 -53.27
N GLY A 5 32.15 -35.03 -53.87
CA GLY A 5 31.93 -34.67 -55.30
C GLY A 5 31.04 -33.43 -55.44
N ASP A 6 31.50 -32.20 -55.66
CA ASP A 6 32.62 -31.66 -56.47
C ASP A 6 32.39 -31.75 -58.00
N THR A 7 32.36 -30.57 -58.63
CA THR A 7 32.68 -30.20 -60.03
C THR A 7 32.34 -28.70 -60.13
N GLY A 8 33.18 -27.77 -60.55
CA GLY A 8 34.36 -27.80 -61.42
C GLY A 8 34.14 -26.70 -62.47
N GLY A 9 35.05 -25.72 -62.60
CA GLY A 9 34.99 -24.73 -63.68
C GLY A 9 35.70 -23.40 -63.42
N ASP A 10 37.02 -23.37 -63.60
CA ASP A 10 37.83 -22.19 -64.01
C ASP A 10 37.93 -22.23 -65.56
N PRO A 11 38.43 -21.23 -66.35
CA PRO A 11 39.39 -20.19 -65.96
C PRO A 11 39.30 -18.79 -66.66
N ALA A 12 40.25 -17.95 -66.24
CA ALA A 12 41.03 -16.99 -67.06
C ALA A 12 40.49 -15.58 -67.34
N GLY A 13 41.30 -14.59 -66.94
CA GLY A 13 41.19 -13.18 -67.35
C GLY A 13 42.17 -12.28 -66.60
N VAL A 14 43.42 -12.27 -67.04
CA VAL A 14 44.53 -11.43 -66.54
C VAL A 14 44.38 -9.98 -67.01
N LEU A 15 44.59 -9.00 -66.12
CA LEU A 15 45.36 -7.80 -66.46
C LEU A 15 45.97 -7.12 -65.23
N VAL A 16 47.28 -6.88 -65.34
CA VAL A 16 48.18 -6.20 -64.41
C VAL A 16 48.05 -4.70 -64.55
N LEU A 17 48.07 -3.94 -63.45
CA LEU A 17 48.69 -2.61 -63.38
C LEU A 17 49.03 -2.24 -61.94
N ALA A 18 50.30 -1.92 -61.73
CA ALA A 18 50.90 -1.55 -60.46
C ALA A 18 50.70 -0.05 -60.16
N ALA A 19 50.47 0.29 -58.87
CA ALA A 19 50.78 1.61 -58.32
C ALA A 19 50.83 1.58 -56.77
N GLN A 20 52.04 1.36 -56.27
CA GLN A 20 52.74 2.09 -55.21
C GLN A 20 51.98 2.82 -54.07
N HIS A 21 52.40 2.46 -52.85
CA HIS A 21 52.70 3.28 -51.66
C HIS A 21 51.57 4.05 -50.94
N GLY A 22 51.34 3.65 -49.68
CA GLY A 22 50.58 4.45 -48.72
C GLY A 22 50.32 3.73 -47.40
N ALA A 23 51.37 3.41 -46.63
CA ALA A 23 51.22 2.90 -45.27
C ALA A 23 50.55 3.96 -44.38
N ARG A 24 49.29 3.75 -43.99
CA ARG A 24 48.63 4.49 -42.91
C ARG A 24 48.40 3.57 -41.71
N VAL A 25 49.17 3.84 -40.67
CA VAL A 25 49.04 3.28 -39.33
C VAL A 25 47.61 3.49 -38.82
N ARG A 26 46.83 2.39 -38.70
CA ARG A 26 45.55 2.40 -37.99
C ARG A 26 45.83 2.33 -36.49
N ARG A 27 45.69 3.47 -35.82
CA ARG A 27 45.67 3.55 -34.34
C ARG A 27 44.51 2.71 -33.81
N HIS A 28 44.83 1.72 -32.97
CA HIS A 28 43.88 0.97 -32.16
C HIS A 28 43.04 1.95 -31.30
N ARG A 29 41.72 1.98 -31.49
CA ARG A 29 40.79 2.61 -30.54
C ARG A 29 40.61 1.67 -29.34
N PRO A 30 40.88 2.09 -28.10
CA PRO A 30 40.53 1.29 -26.94
C PRO A 30 38.99 1.27 -26.76
N GLY A 31 38.50 0.10 -26.33
CA GLY A 31 37.09 -0.22 -26.23
C GLY A 31 36.28 0.77 -25.39
N ARG A 32 35.10 1.12 -25.93
CA ARG A 32 34.05 1.85 -25.23
C ARG A 32 33.46 0.91 -24.17
N GLN A 33 34.03 0.92 -22.96
CA GLN A 33 33.36 0.31 -21.80
C GLN A 33 31.97 0.95 -21.68
N ARG A 34 30.93 0.12 -21.86
CA ARG A 34 29.56 0.48 -21.51
C ARG A 34 29.52 0.67 -20.00
N ARG A 35 29.80 1.89 -19.54
CA ARG A 35 29.42 2.30 -18.19
C ARG A 35 27.90 2.15 -18.11
N HIS A 36 27.44 1.18 -17.33
CA HIS A 36 26.07 1.11 -16.86
C HIS A 36 25.76 2.48 -16.26
N ARG A 37 24.96 3.26 -16.99
CA ARG A 37 24.38 4.49 -16.49
C ARG A 37 23.50 4.06 -15.33
N HIS A 38 24.04 4.13 -14.12
CA HIS A 38 23.22 4.35 -12.95
C HIS A 38 22.39 5.56 -13.31
N HIS A 39 21.08 5.39 -13.38
CA HIS A 39 20.15 6.50 -13.55
C HIS A 39 20.16 7.31 -12.25
N ALA A 40 21.28 8.01 -12.01
CA ALA A 40 21.37 9.05 -11.03
C ALA A 40 20.38 10.13 -11.47
N CYS A 41 19.40 10.37 -10.60
CA CYS A 41 18.39 11.39 -10.80
C CYS A 41 19.08 12.75 -11.05
N PRO A 42 18.76 13.46 -12.14
CA PRO A 42 19.40 14.73 -12.45
C PRO A 42 19.12 15.76 -11.34
N GLN A 43 20.20 16.27 -10.75
CA GLN A 43 20.24 17.06 -9.50
C GLN A 43 19.53 18.43 -9.54
N ARG A 44 18.76 18.75 -10.59
CA ARG A 44 18.30 20.13 -10.84
C ARG A 44 16.79 20.32 -10.93
N ALA A 45 15.98 19.32 -10.61
CA ALA A 45 14.53 19.48 -10.49
C ALA A 45 13.97 18.74 -9.25
N LEU A 46 13.96 19.46 -8.12
CA LEU A 46 12.94 19.52 -7.06
C LEU A 46 13.53 19.44 -5.63
N PRO A 47 13.36 20.49 -4.80
CA PRO A 47 13.65 20.41 -3.37
C PRO A 47 12.78 19.39 -2.61
N ARG A 48 11.66 18.95 -3.19
CA ARG A 48 10.63 18.12 -2.53
C ARG A 48 10.95 16.63 -2.45
N CYS A 49 11.62 16.04 -3.45
CA CYS A 49 12.02 14.63 -3.37
C CYS A 49 13.14 14.42 -2.33
N ARG A 50 14.14 15.30 -2.34
CA ARG A 50 15.25 15.30 -1.37
C ARG A 50 14.77 15.54 0.07
N ALA A 51 13.66 16.25 0.25
CA ALA A 51 13.09 16.53 1.57
C ALA A 51 12.47 15.30 2.26
N LEU A 52 11.96 14.31 1.51
CA LEU A 52 11.39 13.10 2.12
C LEU A 52 12.49 12.18 2.61
N ASP A 53 13.49 11.88 1.78
CA ASP A 53 14.60 11.00 2.15
C ASP A 53 15.39 11.55 3.35
N LEU A 54 15.63 12.87 3.38
CA LEU A 54 16.22 13.55 4.53
C LEU A 54 15.33 13.43 5.78
N ARG A 55 14.02 13.62 5.67
CA ARG A 55 13.10 13.42 6.79
C ARG A 55 13.06 11.97 7.27
N LEU A 56 13.10 10.99 6.36
CA LEU A 56 13.15 9.57 6.71
C LEU A 56 14.42 9.21 7.50
N ALA A 57 15.56 9.86 7.18
CA ALA A 57 16.83 9.65 7.86
C ALA A 57 16.99 10.44 9.18
N GLU A 58 16.42 11.64 9.27
CA GLU A 58 16.56 12.53 10.44
C GLU A 58 15.51 12.27 11.54
N THR A 59 14.35 11.72 11.17
CA THR A 59 13.23 11.54 12.08
C THR A 59 13.32 10.17 12.76
N ARG A 60 13.01 10.08 14.07
CA ARG A 60 12.80 8.80 14.77
C ARG A 60 11.53 8.09 14.26
N ALA A 61 11.50 7.72 12.99
CA ALA A 61 10.40 7.04 12.32
C ALA A 61 10.45 5.53 12.56
N THR A 62 10.51 5.13 13.83
CA THR A 62 10.52 3.72 14.25
C THR A 62 9.10 3.16 14.30
N GLU A 63 8.96 1.83 14.25
CA GLU A 63 7.66 1.16 14.40
C GLU A 63 6.94 1.61 15.69
N ALA A 64 7.64 1.58 16.83
CA ALA A 64 7.10 2.03 18.11
C ALA A 64 6.61 3.49 18.09
N SER A 65 7.29 4.40 17.37
CA SER A 65 6.84 5.79 17.25
C SER A 65 5.53 5.93 16.47
N ALA A 66 5.35 5.11 15.43
CA ALA A 66 4.13 5.11 14.61
C ALA A 66 2.95 4.52 15.39
N TRP A 67 3.19 3.45 16.16
CA TRP A 67 2.20 2.86 17.07
C TRP A 67 1.76 3.81 18.16
N ASN A 68 2.71 4.41 18.89
CA ASN A 68 2.39 5.42 19.91
C ASN A 68 1.52 6.54 19.34
N ARG A 69 1.84 6.99 18.12
CA ARG A 69 1.06 8.02 17.44
C ARG A 69 -0.33 7.54 17.05
N LEU A 70 -0.47 6.33 16.49
CA LEU A 70 -1.77 5.79 16.12
C LEU A 70 -2.65 5.57 17.35
N LEU A 71 -2.12 4.99 18.43
CA LEU A 71 -2.82 4.81 19.71
C LEU A 71 -3.30 6.15 20.28
N ALA A 72 -2.45 7.19 20.24
CA ALA A 72 -2.82 8.53 20.68
C ALA A 72 -3.96 9.15 19.85
N LEU A 73 -4.01 8.92 18.52
CA LEU A 73 -5.13 9.37 17.67
C LEU A 73 -6.45 8.70 18.05
N TRP A 74 -6.39 7.47 18.57
CA TRP A 74 -7.53 6.72 19.08
C TRP A 74 -7.85 7.00 20.56
N LEU A 75 -7.13 7.95 21.17
CA LEU A 75 -7.24 8.31 22.58
C LEU A 75 -7.02 7.10 23.52
N LEU A 76 -6.17 6.16 23.11
CA LEU A 76 -5.77 5.02 23.93
C LEU A 76 -4.52 5.39 24.73
N ARG A 77 -4.58 5.22 26.05
CA ARG A 77 -3.49 5.60 26.94
C ARG A 77 -2.47 4.46 27.04
N ALA A 78 -1.22 4.82 27.32
CA ALA A 78 -0.11 3.85 27.40
C ALA A 78 -0.26 2.85 28.56
N ASP A 79 -1.04 3.16 29.60
CA ASP A 79 -1.38 2.24 30.68
C ASP A 79 -2.47 1.22 30.29
N GLU A 80 -3.21 1.48 29.22
CA GLU A 80 -4.26 0.59 28.70
C GLU A 80 -3.72 -0.33 27.61
N VAL A 81 -2.94 0.23 26.69
CA VAL A 81 -2.37 -0.48 25.54
C VAL A 81 -0.93 -0.02 25.34
N ASP A 82 0.01 -0.92 25.59
CA ASP A 82 1.42 -0.70 25.30
C ASP A 82 1.69 -0.76 23.78
N ALA A 83 2.55 0.13 23.27
CA ALA A 83 2.82 0.24 21.85
C ALA A 83 3.59 -0.94 21.27
N GLU A 84 4.48 -1.58 22.04
CA GLU A 84 5.24 -2.75 21.59
C GLU A 84 4.32 -3.99 21.53
N GLN A 85 3.42 -4.13 22.50
CA GLN A 85 2.39 -5.18 22.47
C GLN A 85 1.39 -4.96 21.34
N ALA A 86 0.89 -3.74 21.16
CA ALA A 86 0.00 -3.40 20.05
C ALA A 86 0.66 -3.67 18.69
N ALA A 87 1.98 -3.50 18.58
CA ALA A 87 2.73 -3.79 17.36
C ALA A 87 2.66 -5.26 16.93
N GLN A 88 2.37 -6.20 17.82
CA GLN A 88 2.10 -7.59 17.43
C GLN A 88 0.82 -7.71 16.60
N CYS A 89 -0.11 -6.75 16.75
CA CYS A 89 -1.38 -6.66 16.03
C CYS A 89 -2.16 -7.98 16.00
N PRO A 90 -2.50 -8.55 17.18
CA PRO A 90 -3.50 -9.61 17.23
C PRO A 90 -4.85 -9.08 16.69
N PRO A 91 -5.75 -9.95 16.19
CA PRO A 91 -7.08 -9.56 15.71
C PRO A 91 -7.83 -8.58 16.64
N GLU A 92 -7.73 -8.83 17.94
CA GLU A 92 -8.23 -7.97 19.01
C GLU A 92 -7.10 -7.79 20.03
N ILE A 93 -6.72 -6.54 20.32
CA ILE A 93 -5.63 -6.20 21.23
C ILE A 93 -6.13 -6.26 22.67
N ILE A 94 -7.24 -5.59 22.93
CA ILE A 94 -8.04 -5.62 24.15
C ILE A 94 -9.51 -5.58 23.73
N PRO A 95 -10.48 -5.95 24.59
CA PRO A 95 -11.89 -5.95 24.24
C PRO A 95 -12.35 -4.66 23.54
N GLY A 96 -12.80 -4.79 22.29
CA GLY A 96 -13.31 -3.69 21.46
C GLY A 96 -12.25 -2.88 20.69
N ILE A 97 -10.96 -3.19 20.85
CA ILE A 97 -9.86 -2.59 20.07
C ILE A 97 -9.29 -3.63 19.12
N TYR A 98 -9.59 -3.47 17.84
CA TYR A 98 -9.20 -4.41 16.80
C TYR A 98 -7.98 -3.93 16.04
N CYS A 99 -7.24 -4.90 15.49
CA CYS A 99 -6.10 -4.63 14.65
C CYS A 99 -6.08 -5.52 13.41
N LEU A 100 -5.60 -4.96 12.30
CA LEU A 100 -5.43 -5.69 11.04
C LEU A 100 -4.15 -5.25 10.34
N ARG A 101 -3.30 -6.23 10.02
CA ARG A 101 -2.26 -6.09 9.01
C ARG A 101 -2.82 -6.56 7.68
N SER A 102 -2.84 -5.69 6.67
CA SER A 102 -3.35 -6.02 5.34
C SER A 102 -2.55 -5.28 4.25
N ARG A 103 -2.95 -5.49 3.00
CA ARG A 103 -2.36 -4.86 1.82
C ARG A 103 -3.41 -4.12 1.01
N GLY A 104 -3.00 -3.01 0.40
CA GLY A 104 -3.89 -2.15 -0.38
C GLY A 104 -3.14 -1.07 -1.15
N ASN A 105 -3.89 -0.30 -1.94
CA ASN A 105 -3.40 0.93 -2.56
C ASN A 105 -3.96 2.15 -1.80
N LEU A 106 -3.58 3.36 -2.22
CA LEU A 106 -4.03 4.58 -1.55
C LEU A 106 -5.54 4.82 -1.71
N ASP A 107 -6.17 4.30 -2.75
CA ASP A 107 -7.63 4.40 -2.93
C ASP A 107 -8.38 3.52 -1.91
N LYS A 108 -7.89 2.31 -1.64
CA LYS A 108 -8.41 1.45 -0.57
C LYS A 108 -8.26 2.13 0.79
N LEU A 109 -7.12 2.74 1.07
CA LEU A 109 -6.93 3.49 2.32
C LEU A 109 -7.85 4.73 2.40
N ALA A 110 -8.09 5.42 1.28
CA ALA A 110 -9.04 6.53 1.20
C ALA A 110 -10.48 6.07 1.48
N ALA A 111 -10.87 4.91 0.96
CA ALA A 111 -12.17 4.29 1.17
C ALA A 111 -12.35 3.86 2.63
N ILE A 112 -11.33 3.24 3.24
CA ILE A 112 -11.32 2.93 4.70
C ILE A 112 -11.48 4.20 5.52
N GLY A 113 -10.90 5.33 5.09
CA GLY A 113 -11.19 6.64 5.67
C GLY A 113 -10.62 6.86 7.07
N ARG A 114 -9.71 6.00 7.55
CA ARG A 114 -9.09 6.08 8.88
C ARG A 114 -7.57 6.16 8.78
N PRO A 115 -6.89 6.80 9.76
CA PRO A 115 -5.44 6.78 9.82
C PRO A 115 -4.91 5.35 9.98
N VAL A 116 -3.86 5.04 9.23
CA VAL A 116 -3.20 3.73 9.26
C VAL A 116 -1.69 3.90 9.33
N ILE A 117 -1.00 2.91 9.88
CA ILE A 117 0.46 2.86 9.82
C ILE A 117 0.88 2.29 8.47
N VAL A 118 1.84 2.93 7.82
CA VAL A 118 2.43 2.51 6.54
C VAL A 118 3.95 2.35 6.69
N PRO A 119 4.50 1.14 6.48
CA PRO A 119 5.94 0.94 6.39
C PRO A 119 6.47 1.47 5.05
N LEU A 120 7.50 2.31 5.09
CA LEU A 120 8.10 2.98 3.94
C LEU A 120 9.51 2.45 3.73
N ARG A 121 9.82 2.02 2.52
CA ARG A 121 11.15 1.53 2.17
C ARG A 121 12.04 2.71 1.80
N GLY A 122 13.07 2.97 2.60
CA GLY A 122 14.11 3.95 2.32
C GLY A 122 15.46 3.29 2.01
N GLU A 123 16.45 4.09 1.64
CA GLU A 123 17.82 3.62 1.41
C GLU A 123 18.48 3.07 2.67
N SER A 124 18.13 3.61 3.84
CA SER A 124 18.70 3.24 5.15
C SER A 124 17.91 2.16 5.89
N GLY A 125 16.84 1.63 5.30
CA GLY A 125 15.95 0.63 5.91
C GLY A 125 14.47 1.03 5.87
N THR A 126 13.66 0.34 6.66
CA THR A 126 12.22 0.61 6.76
C THR A 126 11.96 1.72 7.78
N SER A 127 11.35 2.80 7.34
CA SER A 127 10.78 3.83 8.21
C SER A 127 9.28 3.61 8.38
N TRP A 128 8.71 4.01 9.51
CA TRP A 128 7.30 3.83 9.80
C TRP A 128 6.60 5.19 9.93
N ALA A 129 5.49 5.35 9.22
CA ALA A 129 4.70 6.57 9.23
C ALA A 129 3.23 6.27 9.51
N VAL A 130 2.49 7.26 10.01
CA VAL A 130 1.02 7.22 10.04
C VAL A 130 0.48 8.03 8.87
N LEU A 131 -0.35 7.44 8.02
CA LEU A 131 -1.10 8.14 6.99
C LEU A 131 -2.25 8.89 7.67
N LEU A 132 -2.22 10.23 7.61
CA LEU A 132 -3.20 11.11 8.28
C LEU A 132 -4.14 11.80 7.30
N GLY A 133 -3.80 11.78 6.01
CA GLY A 133 -4.63 12.34 4.96
C GLY A 133 -4.24 11.82 3.58
N VAL A 134 -5.24 11.74 2.71
CA VAL A 134 -5.12 11.38 1.29
C VAL A 134 -6.10 12.25 0.53
N ASP A 135 -5.60 12.93 -0.50
CA ASP A 135 -6.41 13.52 -1.55
C ASP A 135 -5.96 12.99 -2.94
N VAL A 136 -6.38 13.65 -4.01
CA VAL A 136 -6.07 13.25 -5.40
C VAL A 136 -4.58 13.37 -5.72
N LEU A 137 -3.87 14.35 -5.15
CA LEU A 137 -2.49 14.70 -5.52
C LEU A 137 -1.48 14.59 -4.36
N ARG A 138 -1.96 14.59 -3.12
CA ARG A 138 -1.15 14.69 -1.91
C ARG A 138 -1.58 13.70 -0.85
N VAL A 139 -0.63 13.40 0.01
CA VAL A 139 -0.83 12.64 1.23
C VAL A 139 -0.18 13.36 2.40
N ARG A 140 -0.79 13.27 3.57
CA ARG A 140 -0.24 13.77 4.82
C ARG A 140 0.30 12.61 5.62
N LEU A 141 1.60 12.64 5.91
CA LEU A 141 2.28 11.65 6.73
C LEU A 141 2.62 12.25 8.09
N GLY A 142 2.47 11.43 9.12
CA GLY A 142 2.94 11.70 10.47
C GLY A 142 4.16 10.84 10.81
N MET A 143 5.30 11.45 11.13
CA MET A 143 6.53 10.76 11.56
C MET A 143 7.22 11.53 12.69
N GLY A 144 7.69 10.82 13.72
CA GLY A 144 8.46 11.39 14.84
C GLY A 144 7.88 12.66 15.50
N GLY A 145 6.55 12.76 15.58
CA GLY A 145 5.82 13.90 16.16
C GLY A 145 5.34 14.93 15.13
N ASP A 146 6.02 15.08 13.99
CA ASP A 146 5.67 16.07 12.97
C ASP A 146 4.69 15.52 11.94
N SER A 147 3.98 16.41 11.24
CA SER A 147 3.16 16.06 10.08
C SER A 147 3.56 16.89 8.88
N PHE A 148 3.59 16.30 7.70
CA PHE A 148 3.90 17.01 6.48
C PHE A 148 3.24 16.37 5.25
N ASP A 149 3.10 17.16 4.20
CA ASP A 149 2.46 16.73 2.96
C ASP A 149 3.51 16.41 1.90
N ILE A 150 3.29 15.33 1.16
CA ILE A 150 4.09 14.94 -0.02
C ILE A 150 3.18 14.64 -1.21
N ASP A 151 3.77 14.57 -2.41
CA ASP A 151 3.05 14.13 -3.62
C ASP A 151 2.64 12.67 -3.46
N ARG A 152 1.40 12.35 -3.86
CA ARG A 152 0.83 11.00 -3.79
C ARG A 152 1.71 9.96 -4.49
N ARG A 153 2.25 10.29 -5.66
CA ARG A 153 3.13 9.40 -6.44
C ARG A 153 4.49 9.22 -5.77
N GLN A 154 4.90 10.18 -4.95
CA GLN A 154 6.13 10.03 -4.19
C GLN A 154 5.98 8.94 -3.12
N LEU A 155 4.85 8.90 -2.41
CA LEU A 155 4.54 7.82 -1.47
C LEU A 155 4.45 6.47 -2.19
N GLU A 156 3.70 6.41 -3.30
CA GLU A 156 3.50 5.17 -4.07
C GLU A 156 4.80 4.53 -4.60
N ARG A 157 5.90 5.29 -4.71
CA ARG A 157 7.22 4.74 -5.11
C ARG A 157 7.95 4.03 -3.98
N ILE A 158 7.73 4.43 -2.73
CA ILE A 158 8.47 3.93 -1.56
C ILE A 158 7.61 3.03 -0.66
N TRP A 159 6.30 3.06 -0.85
CA TRP A 159 5.33 2.22 -0.15
C TRP A 159 4.94 1.03 -1.02
N ASN A 160 4.95 -0.18 -0.45
CA ASN A 160 4.65 -1.43 -1.16
C ASN A 160 3.20 -1.91 -1.00
N GLY A 161 2.36 -1.11 -0.34
CA GLY A 161 0.96 -1.45 -0.09
C GLY A 161 0.68 -2.05 1.29
N ASP A 162 1.69 -2.42 2.07
CA ASP A 162 1.48 -2.97 3.41
C ASP A 162 0.99 -1.88 4.37
N PHE A 163 -0.03 -2.17 5.18
CA PHE A 163 -0.49 -1.23 6.20
C PHE A 163 -0.96 -1.96 7.46
N VAL A 164 -1.02 -1.20 8.55
CA VAL A 164 -1.66 -1.62 9.80
C VAL A 164 -2.77 -0.66 10.15
N ALA A 165 -3.96 -1.21 10.35
CA ALA A 165 -5.13 -0.47 10.81
C ALA A 165 -5.45 -0.86 12.26
N LEU A 166 -5.89 0.14 13.02
CA LEU A 166 -6.46 -0.02 14.35
C LEU A 166 -7.81 0.68 14.36
N TRP A 167 -8.82 0.07 14.97
CA TRP A 167 -10.14 0.66 15.09
C TRP A 167 -10.89 0.16 16.33
N LYS A 168 -11.93 0.90 16.71
CA LYS A 168 -12.86 0.54 17.78
C LYS A 168 -14.07 -0.15 17.18
N ALA A 169 -14.52 -1.23 17.81
CA ALA A 169 -15.82 -1.85 17.55
C ALA A 169 -16.37 -2.44 18.86
N GLN A 170 -17.54 -3.06 18.80
CA GLN A 170 -18.24 -3.57 19.98
C GLN A 170 -17.47 -4.76 20.56
N PRO A 171 -17.09 -4.75 21.85
CA PRO A 171 -16.27 -5.80 22.47
C PRO A 171 -16.98 -7.16 22.57
N TRP A 172 -18.29 -7.19 22.37
CA TRP A 172 -19.11 -8.41 22.40
C TRP A 172 -19.40 -8.98 21.01
N LEU A 173 -18.86 -8.36 19.95
CA LEU A 173 -19.07 -8.79 18.57
C LEU A 173 -18.25 -10.05 18.27
N ASP A 174 -18.93 -11.16 18.03
CA ASP A 174 -18.30 -12.41 17.63
C ASP A 174 -18.14 -12.46 16.10
N LEU A 175 -16.91 -12.66 15.61
CA LEU A 175 -16.55 -12.63 14.20
C LEU A 175 -16.04 -13.99 13.74
N PRO A 176 -16.25 -14.36 12.46
CA PRO A 176 -16.96 -13.58 11.44
C PRO A 176 -18.48 -13.75 11.53
N LEU A 177 -19.24 -12.71 11.15
CA LEU A 177 -20.67 -12.87 10.89
C LEU A 177 -20.91 -13.33 9.45
N ARG A 178 -21.81 -14.31 9.29
CA ARG A 178 -22.12 -14.99 8.04
C ARG A 178 -23.57 -15.45 7.99
N ARG A 179 -23.98 -15.94 6.82
CA ARG A 179 -25.35 -16.42 6.57
C ARG A 179 -25.84 -17.34 7.69
N GLY A 180 -27.02 -17.04 8.22
CA GLY A 180 -27.68 -17.81 9.27
C GLY A 180 -27.43 -17.30 10.69
N ASP A 181 -26.47 -16.39 10.90
CA ASP A 181 -26.20 -15.81 12.21
C ASP A 181 -27.35 -14.89 12.68
N ARG A 182 -27.50 -14.78 14.00
CA ARG A 182 -28.56 -14.05 14.71
C ARG A 182 -28.04 -13.46 16.02
N GLY A 183 -28.83 -12.58 16.63
CA GLY A 183 -28.54 -12.01 17.95
C GLY A 183 -27.90 -10.62 17.89
N PRO A 184 -27.27 -10.16 18.98
CA PRO A 184 -26.82 -8.77 19.11
C PRO A 184 -25.89 -8.29 17.99
N GLY A 185 -25.01 -9.16 17.48
CA GLY A 185 -24.11 -8.84 16.37
C GLY A 185 -24.87 -8.51 15.08
N MET A 186 -26.00 -9.18 14.85
CA MET A 186 -26.87 -8.90 13.71
C MET A 186 -27.66 -7.61 13.87
N ASP A 187 -28.18 -7.33 15.06
CA ASP A 187 -28.89 -6.07 15.33
C ASP A 187 -27.96 -4.86 15.11
N TRP A 188 -26.70 -5.00 15.54
CA TRP A 188 -25.67 -4.00 15.28
C TRP A 188 -25.32 -3.88 13.79
N LEU A 189 -25.01 -4.99 13.11
CA LEU A 189 -24.66 -4.98 11.69
C LEU A 189 -25.79 -4.35 10.85
N HIS A 190 -27.04 -4.70 11.15
CA HIS A 190 -28.21 -4.15 10.49
C HIS A 190 -28.29 -2.64 10.68
N THR A 191 -28.08 -2.14 11.91
CA THR A 191 -28.06 -0.71 12.21
C THR A 191 -26.97 0.03 11.42
N GLN A 192 -25.76 -0.54 11.31
CA GLN A 192 -24.68 0.06 10.52
C GLN A 192 -25.03 0.12 9.03
N LEU A 193 -25.52 -0.99 8.46
CA LEU A 193 -25.87 -1.06 7.04
C LEU A 193 -27.08 -0.19 6.68
N LEU A 194 -28.04 0.00 7.60
CA LEU A 194 -29.09 1.00 7.45
C LEU A 194 -28.52 2.42 7.43
N GLY A 195 -27.62 2.73 8.36
CA GLY A 195 -26.98 4.05 8.47
C GLY A 195 -26.19 4.44 7.22
N SER A 196 -25.58 3.46 6.54
CA SER A 196 -24.88 3.69 5.26
C SER A 196 -25.77 3.57 4.02
N GLY A 197 -27.07 3.37 4.19
CA GLY A 197 -28.03 3.26 3.08
C GLY A 197 -27.89 1.97 2.26
N GLN A 198 -27.20 0.97 2.81
CA GLN A 198 -27.02 -0.35 2.18
C GLN A 198 -28.23 -1.27 2.39
N LEU A 199 -29.09 -1.00 3.37
CA LEU A 199 -30.32 -1.77 3.64
C LEU A 199 -31.55 -0.88 3.75
N ALA A 200 -32.72 -1.48 3.56
CA ALA A 200 -34.02 -0.90 3.87
C ALA A 200 -34.44 -1.26 5.31
N PRO A 201 -35.28 -0.44 5.97
CA PRO A 201 -35.77 -0.75 7.31
C PRO A 201 -36.43 -2.14 7.39
N LEU A 202 -36.07 -2.90 8.43
CA LEU A 202 -36.58 -4.25 8.66
C LEU A 202 -37.80 -4.24 9.59
N VAL A 203 -38.70 -5.20 9.39
CA VAL A 203 -39.75 -5.57 10.34
C VAL A 203 -39.45 -6.97 10.87
N GLY A 204 -39.09 -7.08 12.15
CA GLY A 204 -38.75 -8.35 12.81
C GLY A 204 -37.29 -8.44 13.27
N PRO A 205 -36.86 -9.61 13.79
CA PRO A 205 -35.51 -9.79 14.30
C PRO A 205 -34.46 -9.81 13.18
N ALA A 206 -33.30 -9.17 13.40
CA ALA A 206 -32.22 -9.15 12.42
C ALA A 206 -31.61 -10.54 12.23
N GLN A 207 -31.39 -10.92 10.97
CA GLN A 207 -30.80 -12.19 10.57
C GLN A 207 -29.82 -11.95 9.42
N TYR A 208 -28.74 -12.72 9.35
CA TYR A 208 -27.83 -12.66 8.21
C TYR A 208 -28.44 -13.40 7.01
N ASP A 209 -29.40 -12.75 6.35
CA ASP A 209 -30.11 -13.27 5.18
C ASP A 209 -29.47 -12.84 3.85
N ASP A 210 -30.14 -13.12 2.74
CA ASP A 210 -29.61 -12.82 1.41
C ASP A 210 -29.53 -11.31 1.12
N ASP A 211 -30.39 -10.49 1.75
CA ASP A 211 -30.34 -9.04 1.61
C ASP A 211 -29.13 -8.47 2.36
N VAL A 212 -28.85 -8.98 3.57
CA VAL A 212 -27.63 -8.65 4.32
C VAL A 212 -26.39 -9.12 3.56
N VAL A 213 -26.36 -10.34 3.02
CA VAL A 213 -25.24 -10.82 2.18
C VAL A 213 -25.01 -9.88 1.00
N ALA A 214 -26.07 -9.45 0.30
CA ALA A 214 -25.96 -8.54 -0.82
C ALA A 214 -25.44 -7.15 -0.40
N ALA A 215 -25.91 -6.63 0.74
CA ALA A 215 -25.44 -5.36 1.32
C ALA A 215 -23.95 -5.43 1.69
N VAL A 216 -23.52 -6.50 2.34
CA VAL A 216 -22.11 -6.70 2.70
C VAL A 216 -21.24 -6.81 1.45
N ARG A 217 -21.69 -7.48 0.39
CA ARG A 217 -20.96 -7.54 -0.88
C ARG A 217 -20.80 -6.18 -1.55
N ARG A 218 -21.83 -5.32 -1.48
CA ARG A 218 -21.74 -3.93 -1.98
C ARG A 218 -20.72 -3.12 -1.20
N LEU A 219 -20.75 -3.19 0.14
CA LEU A 219 -19.75 -2.56 1.00
C LEU A 219 -18.33 -3.05 0.65
N GLN A 220 -18.14 -4.37 0.58
CA GLN A 220 -16.86 -4.97 0.21
C GLN A 220 -16.36 -4.45 -1.14
N THR A 221 -17.23 -4.41 -2.15
CA THR A 221 -16.89 -3.88 -3.48
C THR A 221 -16.50 -2.40 -3.42
N ALA A 222 -17.26 -1.58 -2.69
CA ALA A 222 -16.99 -0.14 -2.54
C ALA A 222 -15.64 0.15 -1.85
N HIS A 223 -15.18 -0.76 -0.98
CA HIS A 223 -13.90 -0.65 -0.27
C HIS A 223 -12.77 -1.47 -0.91
N GLY A 224 -12.97 -2.04 -2.11
CA GLY A 224 -11.95 -2.82 -2.81
C GLY A 224 -11.56 -4.13 -2.10
N LEU A 225 -12.52 -4.72 -1.38
CA LEU A 225 -12.40 -6.02 -0.70
C LEU A 225 -12.97 -7.14 -1.59
N GLN A 226 -12.65 -8.39 -1.25
CA GLN A 226 -13.29 -9.54 -1.88
C GLN A 226 -14.78 -9.57 -1.50
N PRO A 227 -15.72 -9.56 -2.47
CA PRO A 227 -17.15 -9.51 -2.19
C PRO A 227 -17.71 -10.92 -1.86
N ASP A 228 -17.19 -11.57 -0.83
CA ASP A 228 -17.65 -12.90 -0.40
C ASP A 228 -19.00 -12.86 0.34
N GLY A 229 -19.38 -11.71 0.90
CA GLY A 229 -20.57 -11.54 1.72
C GLY A 229 -20.40 -12.05 3.15
N ILE A 230 -19.17 -12.04 3.67
CA ILE A 230 -18.84 -12.39 5.05
C ILE A 230 -18.33 -11.14 5.78
N LEU A 231 -18.85 -10.89 6.98
CA LEU A 231 -18.33 -9.83 7.84
C LEU A 231 -17.12 -10.37 8.65
N GLY A 232 -15.95 -10.40 8.03
CA GLY A 232 -14.67 -10.62 8.70
C GLY A 232 -14.02 -9.31 9.19
N LEU A 233 -12.78 -9.38 9.71
CA LEU A 233 -12.05 -8.20 10.23
C LEU A 233 -11.90 -7.07 9.20
N GLU A 234 -11.58 -7.41 7.95
CA GLU A 234 -11.38 -6.39 6.92
C GLU A 234 -12.69 -5.71 6.51
N THR A 235 -13.78 -6.49 6.45
CA THR A 235 -15.12 -5.97 6.24
C THR A 235 -15.58 -5.12 7.43
N LEU A 236 -15.25 -5.52 8.67
CA LEU A 236 -15.55 -4.76 9.88
C LEU A 236 -14.80 -3.41 9.89
N LEU A 237 -13.52 -3.40 9.51
CA LEU A 237 -12.75 -2.16 9.35
C LEU A 237 -13.40 -1.22 8.34
N ALA A 238 -13.84 -1.75 7.18
CA ALA A 238 -14.54 -0.95 6.17
C ALA A 238 -15.86 -0.37 6.72
N LEU A 239 -16.67 -1.21 7.38
CA LEU A 239 -17.96 -0.81 7.94
C LEU A 239 -17.81 0.27 9.02
N THR A 240 -16.85 0.11 9.93
CA THR A 240 -16.61 1.13 10.97
C THR A 240 -16.07 2.42 10.38
N GLY A 241 -15.36 2.39 9.24
CA GLY A 241 -14.86 3.57 8.52
C GLY A 241 -15.95 4.54 8.04
N GLU A 242 -17.21 4.11 7.96
CA GLU A 242 -18.36 4.94 7.60
C GLU A 242 -18.96 5.70 8.80
N GLY A 243 -18.61 5.31 10.04
CA GLY A 243 -19.11 5.92 11.27
C GLY A 243 -18.31 7.13 11.75
N GLU A 244 -18.90 7.91 12.67
CA GLU A 244 -18.28 9.12 13.24
C GLU A 244 -17.28 8.83 14.39
N ASP A 245 -17.22 7.59 14.87
CA ASP A 245 -16.38 7.23 16.00
C ASP A 245 -14.89 7.16 15.61
N GLY A 246 -14.04 7.88 16.35
CA GLY A 246 -12.58 7.81 16.22
C GLY A 246 -11.98 8.73 15.15
N PRO A 247 -10.65 8.63 14.93
CA PRO A 247 -9.95 9.53 14.03
C PRO A 247 -10.27 9.22 12.56
N LEU A 248 -10.50 10.28 11.78
CA LEU A 248 -10.75 10.20 10.35
C LEU A 248 -9.54 10.66 9.53
N LEU A 249 -9.34 9.99 8.41
CA LEU A 249 -8.34 10.35 7.42
C LEU A 249 -8.78 11.63 6.70
N ARG A 250 -7.91 12.64 6.65
CA ARG A 250 -8.23 13.91 5.98
C ARG A 250 -8.36 13.69 4.46
N ARG A 251 -9.51 14.08 3.90
CA ARG A 251 -9.80 13.98 2.45
C ARG A 251 -9.48 15.24 1.64
N ARG A 252 -9.08 16.33 2.31
CA ARG A 252 -8.67 17.59 1.71
C ARG A 252 -7.40 18.09 2.40
N LEU A 253 -6.31 18.23 1.66
CA LEU A 253 -5.02 18.74 2.13
C LEU A 253 -4.68 20.05 1.44
#